data_AF-A0A2G5INY2-F1
#
_entry.id   AF-A0A2G5INY2-F1
#
_cell.length_a   1.000
_cell.length_b   1.000
_cell.length_c   1.000
_cell.angle_alpha   90.00
_cell.angle_beta   90.00
_cell.angle_gamma   90.00
#
_symmetry.space_group_name_H-M   'P 1'
#
loop_
_entity.id
_entity.type
_entity.pdbx_description
1 polymer ?
#
loop_
_entity_poly.entity_id
_entity_poly.type
_entity_poly.pdbx_seq_one_letter_code
_entity_poly.pdbx_strand_id
1 'polypeptide(L)'
;MADVQQAAQVIEGVLKDAELEWESPEPGHYVVKLPGTRKLSTTVSLIVGRHSLSLNAFVIRHPDENEPGVHRWLLERNLKLYGVSYAVDPLGDIYVTGKLPLAAVTPDEIDRLLGSVLEAADGSFNTLLELGFASAIRKEYAWRVSRGESTRNLDAFTHLTQRPAN
;
A
#
# COMPACT_ATOMS: atom_id res chain seq x y z
N MET A 1 -15.11 -13.44 -22.75
CA MET A 1 -15.98 -12.24 -22.68
C MET A 1 -16.92 -12.36 -21.50
N ALA A 2 -17.64 -13.47 -21.32
CA ALA A 2 -18.45 -13.72 -20.11
C ALA A 2 -17.64 -13.60 -18.80
N ASP A 3 -16.46 -14.23 -18.72
CA ASP A 3 -15.63 -14.22 -17.50
C ASP A 3 -15.16 -12.82 -17.08
N VAL A 4 -14.88 -11.95 -18.05
CA VAL A 4 -14.46 -10.56 -17.78
C VAL A 4 -15.64 -9.76 -17.21
N GLN A 5 -16.83 -9.94 -17.77
CA GLN A 5 -18.02 -9.25 -17.30
C GLN A 5 -18.49 -9.76 -15.94
N GLN A 6 -18.35 -11.06 -15.68
CA GLN A 6 -18.59 -11.65 -14.37
C GLN A 6 -17.60 -11.11 -13.32
N ALA A 7 -16.30 -11.07 -13.65
CA ALA A 7 -15.28 -10.52 -12.76
C ALA A 7 -15.55 -9.04 -12.42
N ALA A 8 -15.93 -8.24 -13.41
CA ALA A 8 -16.35 -6.85 -13.22
C ALA A 8 -17.53 -6.73 -12.24
N GLN A 9 -18.58 -7.53 -12.43
CA GLN A 9 -19.76 -7.52 -11.54
C GLN A 9 -19.40 -7.90 -10.10
N VAL A 10 -18.54 -8.89 -9.91
CA VAL A 10 -18.07 -9.29 -8.58
C VAL A 10 -17.30 -8.17 -7.90
N ILE A 11 -16.35 -7.55 -8.61
CA ILE A 11 -15.55 -6.43 -8.08
C ILE A 11 -16.48 -5.29 -7.68
N GLU A 12 -17.36 -4.83 -8.58
CA GLU A 12 -18.28 -3.74 -8.29
C GLU A 12 -19.23 -4.05 -7.13
N GLY A 13 -19.66 -5.31 -7.00
CA GLY A 13 -20.47 -5.77 -5.87
C GLY A 13 -19.73 -5.59 -4.55
N VAL A 14 -18.52 -6.15 -4.44
CA VAL A 14 -17.70 -6.05 -3.21
C VAL A 14 -17.41 -4.59 -2.86
N LEU A 15 -17.05 -3.78 -3.84
CA LEU A 15 -16.72 -2.37 -3.60
C LEU A 15 -17.94 -1.56 -3.10
N LYS A 16 -19.15 -1.87 -3.60
CA LYS A 16 -20.39 -1.25 -3.13
C LYS A 16 -20.78 -1.74 -1.74
N ASP A 17 -20.71 -3.05 -1.51
CA ASP A 17 -21.07 -3.67 -0.23
C ASP A 17 -20.15 -3.20 0.91
N ALA A 18 -18.86 -2.98 0.60
CA ALA A 18 -17.88 -2.43 1.53
C ALA A 18 -17.90 -0.90 1.62
N GLU A 19 -18.82 -0.22 0.92
CA GLU A 19 -18.96 1.25 0.87
C GLU A 19 -17.64 1.98 0.54
N LEU A 20 -16.81 1.38 -0.32
CA LEU A 20 -15.52 1.96 -0.69
C LEU A 20 -15.68 3.07 -1.72
N GLU A 21 -14.85 4.12 -1.61
CA GLU A 21 -14.71 5.11 -2.67
C GLU A 21 -13.92 4.50 -3.85
N TRP A 22 -14.53 4.47 -5.03
CA TRP A 22 -13.85 4.00 -6.25
C TRP A 22 -14.37 4.70 -7.51
N GLU A 23 -13.54 4.69 -8.54
CA GLU A 23 -13.87 5.13 -9.90
C GLU A 23 -13.47 4.07 -10.92
N SER A 24 -14.08 4.11 -12.11
CA SER A 24 -13.71 3.24 -13.24
C SER A 24 -13.38 4.11 -14.46
N PRO A 25 -12.10 4.48 -14.65
CA PRO A 25 -11.70 5.38 -15.73
C PRO A 25 -11.84 4.70 -17.11
N GLU A 26 -11.70 3.38 -17.18
CA GLU A 26 -11.90 2.58 -18.38
C GLU A 26 -12.61 1.26 -18.03
N PRO A 27 -13.34 0.63 -18.97
CA PRO A 27 -14.00 -0.64 -18.73
C PRO A 27 -13.03 -1.73 -18.23
N GLY A 28 -13.31 -2.29 -17.05
CA GLY A 28 -12.45 -3.30 -16.42
C GLY A 28 -11.26 -2.73 -15.65
N HIS A 29 -11.10 -1.41 -15.60
CA HIS A 29 -10.15 -0.73 -14.72
C HIS A 29 -10.90 -0.06 -13.59
N TYR A 30 -10.52 -0.37 -12.35
CA TYR A 30 -11.08 0.21 -11.14
C TYR A 30 -9.97 0.81 -10.29
N VAL A 31 -10.17 2.04 -9.83
CA VAL A 31 -9.27 2.73 -8.91
C VAL A 31 -10.01 2.88 -7.60
N VAL A 32 -9.57 2.14 -6.59
CA VAL A 32 -10.20 2.00 -5.28
C VAL A 32 -9.37 2.73 -4.24
N LYS A 33 -10.02 3.45 -3.33
CA LYS A 33 -9.36 4.13 -2.22
C LYS A 33 -9.65 3.38 -0.92
N LEU A 34 -8.64 2.66 -0.43
CA LEU A 34 -8.73 1.95 0.84
C LEU A 34 -8.41 2.91 2.00
N PRO A 35 -9.29 3.02 3.02
CA PRO A 35 -9.02 3.83 4.20
C PRO A 35 -7.95 3.14 5.06
N GLY A 36 -6.90 3.89 5.42
CA GLY A 36 -5.84 3.42 6.30
C GLY A 36 -5.80 4.15 7.64
N THR A 37 -5.13 3.56 8.61
CA THR A 37 -4.97 4.12 9.96
C THR A 37 -3.69 4.93 10.12
N ARG A 38 -2.61 4.52 9.44
CA ARG A 38 -1.28 5.15 9.50
C ARG A 38 -1.02 5.98 8.24
N LYS A 39 -1.38 5.44 7.09
CA LYS A 39 -1.43 6.10 5.79
C LYS A 39 -2.87 6.53 5.55
N LEU A 40 -3.09 7.84 5.33
CA LEU A 40 -4.43 8.44 5.18
C LEU A 40 -5.34 7.65 4.22
N SER A 41 -4.79 7.20 3.09
CA SER A 41 -5.46 6.28 2.19
C SER A 41 -4.47 5.55 1.30
N THR A 42 -4.81 4.34 0.88
CA THR A 42 -4.06 3.57 -0.10
C THR A 42 -4.89 3.43 -1.38
N THR A 43 -4.41 4.00 -2.47
CA THR A 43 -5.03 3.83 -3.78
C THR A 43 -4.60 2.49 -4.39
N VAL A 44 -5.58 1.70 -4.79
CA VAL A 44 -5.42 0.38 -5.40
C VAL A 44 -6.02 0.40 -6.79
N SER A 45 -5.21 0.06 -7.80
CA SER A 45 -5.64 -0.13 -9.18
C SER A 45 -5.92 -1.61 -9.41
N LEU A 46 -7.15 -1.95 -9.81
CA LEU A 46 -7.58 -3.29 -10.21
C LEU A 46 -7.86 -3.28 -11.71
N ILE A 47 -7.19 -4.15 -12.47
CA ILE A 47 -7.30 -4.23 -13.93
C ILE A 47 -7.71 -5.64 -14.33
N VAL A 48 -8.94 -5.78 -14.82
CA VAL A 48 -9.51 -7.00 -15.37
C VAL A 48 -9.04 -7.14 -16.82
N GLY A 49 -7.95 -7.88 -17.01
CA GLY A 49 -7.45 -8.24 -18.33
C GLY A 49 -8.25 -9.39 -18.95
N ARG A 50 -7.86 -9.79 -20.17
CA ARG A 50 -8.50 -10.89 -20.91
C ARG A 50 -8.48 -12.24 -20.18
N HIS A 51 -7.47 -12.48 -19.34
CA HIS A 51 -7.23 -13.78 -18.69
C HIS A 51 -6.94 -13.68 -17.19
N SER A 52 -6.73 -12.47 -16.67
CA SER A 52 -6.29 -12.28 -15.29
C SER A 52 -6.75 -10.95 -14.74
N LEU A 53 -7.05 -10.92 -13.44
CA LEU A 53 -7.09 -9.71 -12.65
C LEU A 53 -5.67 -9.35 -12.22
N SER A 54 -5.26 -8.12 -12.45
CA SER A 54 -4.01 -7.56 -11.90
C SER A 54 -4.37 -6.48 -10.89
N LEU A 55 -3.61 -6.41 -9.80
CA LEU A 55 -3.76 -5.36 -8.80
C LEU A 55 -2.43 -4.66 -8.55
N ASN A 56 -2.44 -3.34 -8.37
CA ASN A 56 -1.27 -2.55 -8.03
C ASN A 56 -1.66 -1.43 -7.06
N ALA A 57 -0.94 -1.33 -5.95
CA ALA A 57 -1.12 -0.28 -4.95
C ALA A 57 0.22 0.39 -4.66
N PHE A 58 0.26 1.71 -4.76
CA PHE A 58 1.45 2.48 -4.40
C PHE A 58 1.61 2.49 -2.88
N VAL A 59 2.79 2.13 -2.37
CA VAL A 59 3.07 2.11 -0.92
C VAL A 59 3.81 3.37 -0.51
N ILE A 60 5.03 3.56 -1.03
CA ILE A 60 5.92 4.66 -0.65
C ILE A 60 6.92 4.92 -1.78
N ARG A 61 7.46 6.14 -1.82
CA ARG A 61 8.51 6.52 -2.78
C ARG A 61 9.80 5.75 -2.48
N HIS A 62 10.73 5.80 -3.44
CA HIS A 62 12.09 5.32 -3.28
C HIS A 62 12.68 5.71 -1.92
N PRO A 63 13.22 4.74 -1.13
CA PRO A 63 13.88 5.03 0.14
C PRO A 63 15.03 6.02 0.01
N ASP A 64 15.04 7.06 0.85
CA ASP A 64 16.12 8.07 0.88
C ASP A 64 17.45 7.47 1.38
N GLU A 65 17.38 6.43 2.20
CA GLU A 65 18.53 5.74 2.78
C GLU A 65 18.25 4.25 3.01
N ASN A 66 19.31 3.47 3.25
CA ASN A 66 19.23 2.05 3.63
C ASN A 66 18.38 1.17 2.69
N GLU A 67 18.42 1.47 1.39
CA GLU A 67 17.69 0.74 0.35
C GLU A 67 17.91 -0.79 0.38
N PRO A 68 19.13 -1.34 0.56
CA PRO A 68 19.32 -2.79 0.68
C PRO A 68 18.59 -3.40 1.88
N GLY A 69 18.52 -2.67 3.00
CA GLY A 69 17.80 -3.08 4.20
C GLY A 69 16.29 -3.08 3.99
N VAL A 70 15.77 -2.04 3.33
CA VAL A 70 14.36 -1.98 2.92
C VAL A 70 14.03 -3.14 1.97
N HIS A 71 14.80 -3.35 0.91
CA HIS A 71 14.54 -4.42 -0.06
C HIS A 71 14.58 -5.81 0.56
N ARG A 72 15.56 -6.07 1.44
CA ARG A 72 15.61 -7.33 2.20
C ARG A 72 14.34 -7.50 3.04
N TRP A 73 13.93 -6.47 3.76
CA TRP A 73 12.72 -6.51 4.58
C TRP A 73 11.47 -6.78 3.74
N LEU A 74 11.33 -6.15 2.56
CA LEU A 74 10.23 -6.40 1.63
C LEU A 74 10.18 -7.88 1.19
N LEU A 75 11.34 -8.44 0.82
CA LEU A 75 11.45 -9.85 0.41
C LEU A 75 11.11 -10.82 1.56
N GLU A 76 11.58 -10.55 2.77
CA GLU A 76 11.24 -11.34 3.95
C GLU A 76 9.74 -11.24 4.29
N ARG A 77 9.14 -10.07 4.08
CA ARG A 77 7.71 -9.85 4.33
C ARG A 77 6.83 -10.56 3.29
N ASN A 78 7.26 -10.67 2.05
CA ASN A 78 6.55 -11.40 0.98
C ASN A 78 6.26 -12.87 1.36
N LEU A 79 7.08 -13.50 2.20
CA LEU A 79 6.84 -14.87 2.67
C LEU A 79 5.55 -15.03 3.49
N LYS A 80 4.98 -13.94 3.98
CA LYS A 80 3.80 -13.92 4.87
C LYS A 80 2.56 -13.32 4.21
N LEU A 81 2.71 -12.71 3.03
CA LEU A 81 1.60 -12.05 2.34
C LEU A 81 0.74 -13.05 1.56
N TYR A 82 -0.56 -12.80 1.52
CA TYR A 82 -1.51 -13.60 0.79
C TYR A 82 -1.91 -12.92 -0.51
N GLY A 83 -1.79 -13.62 -1.65
CA GLY A 83 -2.25 -13.15 -2.97
C GLY A 83 -1.52 -11.93 -3.56
N VAL A 84 -0.67 -11.27 -2.78
CA VAL A 84 0.06 -10.05 -3.15
C VAL A 84 1.52 -10.13 -2.73
N SER A 85 2.35 -9.30 -3.34
CA SER A 85 3.77 -9.18 -3.03
C SER A 85 4.25 -7.75 -3.24
N TYR A 86 5.25 -7.34 -2.48
CA TYR A 86 5.98 -6.11 -2.74
C TYR A 86 6.77 -6.22 -4.04
N ALA A 87 6.76 -5.13 -4.80
CA ALA A 87 7.56 -4.92 -5.99
C ALA A 87 8.17 -3.52 -5.97
N VAL A 88 9.25 -3.35 -6.72
CA VAL A 88 9.96 -2.07 -6.88
C VAL A 88 9.96 -1.73 -8.36
N ASP A 89 9.63 -0.48 -8.68
CA ASP A 89 9.65 0.01 -10.06
C ASP A 89 11.05 0.52 -10.47
N PRO A 90 11.26 0.94 -11.74
CA PRO A 90 12.56 1.45 -12.19
C PRO A 90 13.04 2.73 -11.48
N LEU A 91 12.14 3.48 -10.83
CA LEU A 91 12.48 4.67 -10.05
C LEU A 91 12.79 4.33 -8.59
N GLY A 92 12.64 3.07 -8.18
CA GLY A 92 12.82 2.62 -6.81
C GLY A 92 11.55 2.74 -5.96
N ASP A 93 10.42 3.16 -6.53
CA ASP A 93 9.18 3.28 -5.80
C ASP A 93 8.61 1.91 -5.45
N ILE A 94 8.05 1.79 -4.25
CA ILE A 94 7.58 0.53 -3.70
C ILE A 94 6.07 0.41 -3.90
N TYR A 95 5.68 -0.72 -4.48
CA TYR A 95 4.30 -1.10 -4.74
C TYR A 95 3.97 -2.43 -4.06
N VAL A 96 2.68 -2.67 -3.86
CA VAL A 96 2.12 -4.00 -3.64
C VAL A 96 1.38 -4.41 -4.90
N THR A 97 1.73 -5.57 -5.45
CA THR A 97 1.16 -6.09 -6.68
C THR A 97 0.66 -7.51 -6.50
N GLY A 98 -0.27 -7.93 -7.35
CA GLY A 98 -0.83 -9.27 -7.37
C GLY A 98 -1.48 -9.56 -8.72
N LYS A 99 -1.50 -10.84 -9.10
CA LYS A 99 -2.08 -11.27 -10.37
C LYS A 99 -2.74 -12.62 -10.21
N LEU A 100 -4.03 -12.68 -10.51
CA LEU A 100 -4.86 -13.86 -10.28
C LEU A 100 -5.62 -14.25 -11.57
N PRO A 101 -5.89 -15.54 -11.79
CA PRO A 101 -6.78 -15.95 -12.87
C PRO A 101 -8.20 -15.42 -12.63
N LEU A 102 -8.95 -15.14 -13.69
CA LEU A 102 -10.34 -14.64 -13.55
C LEU A 102 -11.24 -15.60 -12.78
N ALA A 103 -10.96 -16.91 -12.82
CA ALA A 103 -11.69 -17.92 -12.05
C ALA A 103 -11.58 -17.75 -10.52
N ALA A 104 -10.54 -17.05 -10.03
CA ALA A 104 -10.37 -16.75 -8.62
C ALA A 104 -11.11 -15.47 -8.20
N VAL A 105 -11.69 -14.70 -9.15
CA VAL A 105 -12.40 -13.45 -8.86
C VAL A 105 -13.78 -13.78 -8.27
N THR A 106 -13.80 -13.95 -6.96
CA THR A 106 -14.99 -14.18 -6.13
C THR A 106 -15.10 -13.09 -5.08
N PRO A 107 -16.29 -12.83 -4.50
CA PRO A 107 -16.45 -11.78 -3.49
C PRO A 107 -15.46 -11.93 -2.33
N ASP A 108 -15.38 -13.12 -1.74
CA ASP A 108 -14.47 -13.44 -0.64
C ASP A 108 -13.00 -13.24 -1.02
N GLU A 109 -12.63 -13.57 -2.26
CA GLU A 109 -11.24 -13.43 -2.69
C GLU A 109 -10.87 -11.96 -2.93
N ILE A 110 -11.78 -11.16 -3.48
CA ILE A 110 -11.55 -9.72 -3.62
C ILE A 110 -11.42 -9.07 -2.24
N ASP A 111 -12.30 -9.40 -1.29
CA ASP A 111 -12.21 -8.91 0.08
C ASP A 111 -10.86 -9.26 0.74
N ARG A 112 -10.45 -10.54 0.66
CA ARG A 112 -9.13 -10.99 1.18
C ARG A 112 -7.95 -10.26 0.55
N LEU A 113 -8.01 -9.98 -0.75
CA LEU A 113 -6.96 -9.24 -1.45
C LEU A 113 -6.90 -7.78 -1.01
N LEU A 114 -8.03 -7.10 -0.89
CA LEU A 114 -8.09 -5.72 -0.41
C LEU A 114 -7.56 -5.61 1.03
N GLY A 115 -7.93 -6.57 1.90
CA GLY A 115 -7.38 -6.68 3.26
C GLY A 115 -5.87 -6.90 3.27
N SER A 116 -5.35 -7.78 2.39
CA SER A 116 -3.91 -8.03 2.28
C SER A 116 -3.14 -6.79 1.77
N VAL A 117 -3.72 -6.02 0.85
CA VAL A 117 -3.15 -4.75 0.40
C VAL A 117 -3.13 -3.74 1.54
N LEU A 118 -4.20 -3.64 2.33
CA LEU A 118 -4.26 -2.72 3.46
C LEU A 118 -3.20 -3.09 4.52
N GLU A 119 -3.05 -4.37 4.85
CA GLU A 119 -1.99 -4.83 5.75
C GLU A 119 -0.59 -4.49 5.21
N ALA A 120 -0.35 -4.72 3.92
CA ALA A 120 0.95 -4.48 3.31
C ALA A 120 1.27 -2.99 3.15
N ALA A 121 0.29 -2.13 2.87
CA ALA A 121 0.51 -0.71 2.61
C ALA A 121 0.38 0.16 3.86
N ASP A 122 -0.63 -0.07 4.71
CA ASP A 122 -0.89 0.68 5.93
C ASP A 122 -0.24 0.02 7.16
N GLY A 123 -0.35 -1.31 7.25
CA GLY A 123 0.20 -2.10 8.34
C GLY A 123 1.73 -2.01 8.47
N SER A 124 2.42 -1.83 7.35
CA SER A 124 3.88 -1.78 7.26
C SER A 124 4.46 -0.37 7.13
N PHE A 125 3.61 0.66 7.04
CA PHE A 125 4.03 2.00 6.60
C PHE A 125 5.10 2.62 7.51
N ASN A 126 4.90 2.61 8.83
CA ASN A 126 5.85 3.19 9.77
C ASN A 126 7.20 2.46 9.77
N THR A 127 7.19 1.13 9.65
CA THR A 127 8.43 0.36 9.54
C THR A 127 9.23 0.74 8.30
N LEU A 128 8.56 0.93 7.15
CA LEU A 128 9.24 1.39 5.94
C LEU A 128 9.79 2.82 6.09
N LEU A 129 9.06 3.70 6.77
CA LEU A 129 9.52 5.04 7.10
C LEU A 129 10.75 5.03 8.03
N GLU A 130 10.75 4.20 9.05
CA GLU A 130 11.90 4.03 9.97
C GLU A 130 13.12 3.45 9.26
N LEU A 131 12.92 2.48 8.37
CA LEU A 131 14.01 1.84 7.66
C LEU A 131 14.61 2.74 6.58
N GLY A 132 13.78 3.47 5.84
CA GLY A 132 14.18 4.16 4.61
C GLY A 132 14.23 5.69 4.67
N PHE A 133 13.71 6.30 5.74
CA PHE A 133 13.50 7.76 5.82
C PHE A 133 13.85 8.36 7.19
N ALA A 134 14.58 7.66 8.05
CA ALA A 134 14.85 8.09 9.42
C ALA A 134 15.54 9.47 9.50
N SER A 135 16.49 9.74 8.62
CA SER A 135 17.18 11.03 8.51
C SER A 135 16.24 12.15 8.09
N ALA A 136 15.33 11.90 7.13
CA ALA A 136 14.32 12.86 6.71
C ALA A 136 13.33 13.17 7.84
N ILE A 137 12.88 12.14 8.56
CA ILE A 137 12.00 12.27 9.74
C ILE A 137 12.65 13.15 10.81
N ARG A 138 13.94 12.94 11.12
CA ARG A 138 14.67 13.77 12.08
C ARG A 138 14.76 15.24 11.65
N LYS A 139 15.01 15.50 10.36
CA LYS A 139 15.06 16.87 9.81
C LYS A 139 13.70 17.55 9.88
N GLU A 140 12.64 16.85 9.47
CA GLU A 140 11.26 17.34 9.53
C GLU A 140 10.85 17.67 10.96
N TYR A 141 11.16 16.78 11.91
CA TYR A 141 10.90 17.03 13.34
C TYR A 141 11.59 18.30 13.83
N ALA A 142 12.90 18.45 13.58
CA ALA A 142 13.66 19.62 14.01
C ALA A 142 13.10 20.92 13.40
N TRP A 143 12.70 20.87 12.13
CA TRP A 143 12.08 22.00 11.44
C TRP A 143 10.75 22.40 12.09
N ARG A 144 9.86 21.43 12.36
CA ARG A 144 8.57 21.70 13.02
C ARG A 144 8.74 22.30 14.39
N VAL A 145 9.63 21.73 15.21
CA VAL A 145 9.95 22.26 16.54
C VAL A 145 10.48 23.69 16.47
N SER A 146 11.38 24.00 15.53
CA SER A 146 11.92 25.36 15.38
C SER A 146 10.88 26.41 14.96
N ARG A 147 9.77 25.98 14.37
CA ARG A 147 8.68 26.86 13.89
C ARG A 147 7.42 26.83 14.76
N GLY A 148 7.40 26.00 15.81
CA GLY A 148 6.20 25.81 16.64
C GLY A 148 5.06 25.08 15.91
N GLU A 149 5.37 24.33 14.86
CA GLU A 149 4.40 23.53 14.09
C GLU A 149 4.07 22.22 14.82
N SER A 150 2.88 21.68 14.57
CA SER A 150 2.41 20.44 15.22
C SER A 150 3.22 19.20 14.78
N THR A 151 3.73 18.41 15.74
CA THR A 151 4.48 17.17 15.49
C THR A 151 3.63 15.90 15.58
N ARG A 152 2.29 16.00 15.70
CA ARG A 152 1.40 14.86 15.97
C ARG A 152 1.60 13.66 15.03
N ASN A 153 1.88 13.91 13.75
CA ASN A 153 2.11 12.85 12.76
C ASN A 153 3.48 12.16 12.90
N LEU A 154 4.38 12.74 13.69
CA LEU A 154 5.71 12.22 13.98
C LEU A 154 5.77 11.52 15.35
N ASP A 155 4.67 11.49 16.11
CA ASP A 155 4.63 10.88 17.45
C ASP A 155 4.99 9.39 17.42
N ALA A 156 4.67 8.71 16.31
CA ALA A 156 5.05 7.32 16.05
C ALA A 156 6.58 7.12 15.98
N PHE A 157 7.35 8.18 15.70
CA PHE A 157 8.80 8.16 15.50
C PHE A 157 9.57 8.86 16.62
N THR A 158 8.96 9.02 17.80
CA THR A 158 9.60 9.66 18.96
C THR A 158 10.95 9.05 19.34
N HIS A 159 11.12 7.74 19.16
CA HIS A 159 12.40 7.06 19.38
C HIS A 159 13.51 7.48 18.40
N LEU A 160 13.18 8.02 17.23
CA LEU A 160 14.14 8.58 16.27
C LEU A 160 14.52 10.02 16.60
N THR A 161 13.67 10.75 17.32
CA THR A 161 13.81 12.20 17.55
C THR A 161 14.25 12.55 18.97
N GLN A 162 14.02 11.65 19.94
CA GLN A 162 14.59 11.77 21.27
C GLN A 162 16.09 11.45 21.23
N ARG A 163 16.92 12.35 21.77
CA ARG A 163 18.34 12.06 22.01
C ARG A 163 18.42 10.87 22.97
N PRO A 164 19.30 9.88 22.74
CA PRO A 164 19.56 8.87 23.76
C PRO A 164 19.97 9.59 25.05
N ALA A 165 19.30 9.24 26.16
CA ALA A 165 19.74 9.66 27.47
C ALA A 165 21.12 9.03 27.70
N ASN A 166 22.16 9.88 27.72
CA ASN A 166 23.47 9.51 28.25
C ASN A 166 23.39 9.44 29.78
#